data_AF-A0A380U3S6-F1
#
_entry.id   AF-A0A380U3S6-F1
#
_cell.length_a   1.000
_cell.length_b   1.000
_cell.length_c   1.000
_cell.angle_alpha   90.00
_cell.angle_beta   90.00
_cell.angle_gamma   90.00
#
_symmetry.space_group_name_H-M   'P 1'
#
loop_
_entity.id
_entity.type
_entity.pdbx_description
1 polymer ?
#
loop_
_entity_poly.entity_id
_entity_poly.type
_entity_poly.pdbx_seq_one_letter_code
_entity_poly.pdbx_strand_id
1 'polypeptide(L)'
;MRADYILFIPCDITDIPQDILPRLHHTLEQHPHSSVVYPNINGQALYPFCLLKRNSLETLNKHLHQQQFSLKHCFTDLSPQTLDIQNAHLTYHSLNSFEEVHDYQKSLDS
;
A
#
# COMPACT_ATOMS: atom_id res chain seq x y z
N MET A 1 2.15 -7.89 -23.85
CA MET A 1 2.11 -8.56 -22.53
C MET A 1 1.06 -7.85 -21.69
N ARG A 2 0.18 -8.59 -20.99
CA ARG A 2 -0.82 -8.02 -20.07
C ARG A 2 -0.28 -8.26 -18.66
N ALA A 3 -0.05 -7.20 -17.89
CA ALA A 3 0.36 -7.35 -16.50
C ALA A 3 -0.84 -7.72 -15.63
N ASP A 4 -0.74 -8.73 -14.78
CA ASP A 4 -1.85 -9.18 -13.91
C ASP A 4 -1.89 -8.48 -12.55
N TYR A 5 -0.84 -7.73 -12.23
CA TYR A 5 -0.68 -7.00 -10.98
C TYR A 5 -0.37 -5.53 -11.24
N ILE A 6 -0.82 -4.66 -10.33
CA ILE A 6 -0.48 -3.24 -10.29
C ILE A 6 -0.04 -2.92 -8.86
N LEU A 7 1.15 -2.34 -8.71
CA LEU A 7 1.64 -1.81 -7.45
C LEU A 7 1.31 -0.32 -7.37
N PHE A 8 0.57 0.07 -6.34
CA PHE A 8 0.31 1.45 -5.98
C PHE A 8 1.26 1.85 -4.85
N ILE A 9 1.89 3.00 -4.99
CA ILE A 9 2.78 3.60 -4.01
C ILE A 9 2.37 5.07 -3.90
N PRO A 10 1.91 5.56 -2.75
CA PRO A 10 1.64 6.98 -2.59
C PRO A 10 2.94 7.79 -2.60
N CYS A 11 2.86 9.02 -3.11
CA CYS A 11 4.03 9.85 -3.42
C CYS A 11 4.74 10.46 -2.21
N ASP A 12 4.15 10.33 -1.04
CA ASP A 12 4.59 10.88 0.25
C ASP A 12 5.38 9.87 1.10
N ILE A 13 5.67 8.69 0.56
CA ILE A 13 6.55 7.69 1.18
C ILE A 13 7.97 7.91 0.72
N THR A 14 8.88 8.11 1.67
CA THR A 14 10.30 8.39 1.41
C THR A 14 11.20 7.15 1.46
N ASP A 15 10.81 6.10 2.20
CA ASP A 15 11.62 4.88 2.32
C ASP A 15 10.78 3.62 2.08
N ILE A 16 11.15 2.90 1.03
CA ILE A 16 10.46 1.72 0.52
C ILE A 16 11.45 0.56 0.55
N PRO A 17 11.19 -0.50 1.34
CA PRO A 17 12.06 -1.67 1.38
C PRO A 17 12.26 -2.27 -0.01
N GLN A 18 13.51 -2.58 -0.39
CA GLN A 18 13.82 -3.11 -1.72
C GLN A 18 13.13 -4.46 -2.01
N ASP A 19 12.85 -5.23 -0.96
CA ASP A 19 12.19 -6.53 -1.01
C ASP A 19 10.65 -6.45 -0.92
N ILE A 20 10.07 -5.23 -0.91
CA ILE A 20 8.64 -5.07 -0.68
C ILE A 20 7.78 -5.74 -1.76
N LEU A 21 8.14 -5.53 -3.03
CA LEU A 21 7.38 -6.08 -4.16
C LEU A 21 7.38 -7.62 -4.17
N PRO A 22 8.52 -8.32 -4.10
CA PRO A 22 8.50 -9.78 -4.06
C PRO A 22 7.77 -10.33 -2.84
N ARG A 23 7.81 -9.65 -1.69
CA ARG A 23 7.05 -10.04 -0.49
C ARG A 23 5.55 -9.89 -0.69
N LEU A 24 5.08 -8.75 -1.19
CA LEU A 24 3.67 -8.53 -1.51
C LEU A 24 3.17 -9.55 -2.54
N HIS A 25 3.94 -9.78 -3.61
CA HIS A 25 3.59 -10.76 -4.63
C HIS A 25 3.46 -12.16 -4.04
N HIS A 26 4.46 -12.61 -3.26
CA HIS A 26 4.42 -13.91 -2.61
C HIS A 26 3.21 -14.06 -1.69
N THR A 27 2.84 -13.02 -0.93
CA THR A 27 1.62 -13.02 -0.11
C THR A 27 0.37 -13.28 -0.94
N LEU A 28 0.23 -12.69 -2.13
CA LEU A 28 -0.91 -12.95 -3.01
C LEU A 28 -0.89 -14.33 -3.68
N GLU A 29 0.29 -14.90 -3.91
CA GLU A 29 0.44 -16.27 -4.40
C GLU A 29 -0.03 -17.29 -3.36
N GLN A 30 0.29 -17.07 -2.08
CA GLN A 30 -0.16 -17.93 -0.97
C GLN A 30 -1.67 -17.81 -0.70
N HIS A 31 -2.32 -16.76 -1.21
CA HIS A 31 -3.74 -16.50 -1.02
C HIS A 31 -4.47 -16.32 -2.36
N PRO A 32 -4.76 -17.41 -3.10
CA PRO A 32 -5.35 -17.34 -4.45
C PRO A 32 -6.67 -16.56 -4.52
N HIS A 33 -7.48 -16.62 -3.46
CA HIS A 33 -8.75 -15.91 -3.35
C HIS A 33 -8.61 -14.42 -3.03
N SER A 34 -7.45 -13.98 -2.55
CA SER A 34 -7.19 -12.57 -2.29
C SER A 34 -6.88 -11.82 -3.60
N SER A 35 -7.39 -10.61 -3.72
CA SER A 35 -7.10 -9.72 -4.86
C SER A 35 -6.35 -8.45 -4.46
N VAL A 36 -6.00 -8.30 -3.18
CA VAL A 36 -5.23 -7.17 -2.66
C VAL A 36 -4.35 -7.56 -1.48
N VAL A 37 -3.12 -7.03 -1.47
CA VAL A 37 -2.26 -7.02 -0.28
C VAL A 37 -1.74 -5.60 -0.05
N TYR A 38 -1.65 -5.18 1.21
CA TYR A 38 -1.04 -3.91 1.61
C TYR A 38 -0.14 -4.12 2.83
N PRO A 39 0.90 -3.29 3.01
CA PRO A 39 1.75 -3.36 4.18
C PRO A 39 1.04 -2.77 5.40
N ASN A 40 1.29 -3.41 6.53
CA ASN A 40 0.96 -2.94 7.85
C ASN A 40 2.28 -2.63 8.56
N ILE A 41 2.63 -1.35 8.65
CA ILE A 41 3.95 -0.91 9.11
C ILE A 41 3.82 -0.39 10.52
N ASN A 42 4.53 -1.02 11.46
CA ASN A 42 4.50 -0.66 12.88
C ASN A 42 3.06 -0.59 13.45
N GLY A 43 2.15 -1.46 12.96
CA GLY A 43 0.74 -1.50 13.36
C GLY A 43 -0.19 -0.54 12.63
N GLN A 44 0.32 0.25 11.68
CA GLN A 44 -0.46 1.13 10.83
C GLN A 44 -0.66 0.54 9.42
N ALA A 45 -1.92 0.34 9.05
CA ALA A 45 -2.30 -0.09 7.71
C ALA A 45 -2.11 1.05 6.69
N LEU A 46 -1.35 0.79 5.63
CA LEU A 46 -1.10 1.74 4.54
C LEU A 46 -1.90 1.35 3.29
N TYR A 47 -3.22 1.56 3.30
CA TYR A 47 -4.09 1.16 2.20
C TYR A 47 -3.68 1.68 0.80
N PRO A 48 -3.20 2.93 0.63
CA PRO A 48 -2.77 3.40 -0.69
C PRO A 48 -1.50 2.72 -1.20
N PHE A 49 -0.67 2.17 -0.31
CA PHE A 49 0.46 1.33 -0.67
C PHE A 49 -0.04 -0.10 -0.81
N CYS A 50 -0.37 -0.56 -2.02
CA CYS A 50 -0.95 -1.89 -2.19
C CYS A 50 -0.58 -2.53 -3.52
N LEU A 51 -0.54 -3.86 -3.53
CA LEU A 51 -0.47 -4.66 -4.74
C LEU A 51 -1.87 -5.21 -5.02
N LEU A 52 -2.42 -4.88 -6.19
CA LEU A 52 -3.75 -5.29 -6.63
C LEU A 52 -3.64 -6.27 -7.81
N LYS A 53 -4.46 -7.32 -7.79
CA LYS A 53 -4.73 -8.13 -8.98
C LYS A 53 -5.64 -7.35 -9.94
N ARG A 54 -5.48 -7.58 -11.24
CA ARG A 54 -6.26 -6.89 -12.30
C ARG A 54 -7.77 -7.06 -12.15
N ASN A 55 -8.23 -8.20 -11.64
CA ASN A 55 -9.65 -8.47 -11.40
C ASN A 55 -10.28 -7.53 -10.34
N SER A 56 -9.47 -6.88 -9.49
CA SER A 56 -9.94 -5.89 -8.51
C SER A 56 -10.60 -4.65 -9.12
N LEU A 57 -10.38 -4.40 -10.43
CA LEU A 57 -10.96 -3.26 -11.14
C LEU A 57 -12.50 -3.25 -11.07
N GLU A 58 -13.14 -4.42 -11.11
CA GLU A 58 -14.60 -4.51 -11.03
C GLU A 58 -15.11 -4.02 -9.67
N THR A 59 -14.49 -4.46 -8.58
CA THR A 59 -14.84 -4.02 -7.22
C THR A 59 -14.57 -2.53 -7.02
N LEU A 60 -13.43 -2.01 -7.52
CA LEU A 60 -13.14 -0.58 -7.46
C LEU A 60 -14.22 0.25 -8.16
N ASN A 61 -14.63 -0.14 -9.37
CA ASN A 61 -15.69 0.55 -10.11
C ASN A 61 -17.05 0.46 -9.40
N LYS A 62 -17.38 -0.69 -8.78
CA LYS A 62 -18.59 -0.85 -7.98
C LYS A 62 -18.63 0.16 -6.83
N HIS A 63 -17.56 0.24 -6.03
CA HIS A 63 -17.46 1.17 -4.90
C HIS A 63 -17.53 2.64 -5.38
N LEU A 64 -16.86 2.99 -6.48
CA LEU A 64 -16.94 4.32 -7.07
C LEU A 64 -18.37 4.68 -7.51
N HIS A 65 -19.09 3.78 -8.19
CA HIS A 65 -20.48 4.01 -8.58
C HIS A 65 -21.42 4.17 -7.38
N GLN A 66 -21.11 3.52 -6.26
CA GLN A 66 -21.85 3.62 -5.00
C GLN A 66 -21.43 4.83 -4.15
N GLN A 67 -20.55 5.70 -4.66
CA GLN A 67 -19.98 6.84 -3.93
C GLN A 67 -19.27 6.44 -2.62
N GLN A 68 -18.68 5.24 -2.61
CA GLN A 68 -17.90 4.72 -1.49
C GLN A 68 -16.41 4.90 -1.78
N PHE A 69 -15.78 5.86 -1.10
CA PHE A 69 -14.39 6.27 -1.38
C PHE A 69 -13.36 5.75 -0.37
N SER A 70 -13.78 4.96 0.61
CA SER A 70 -12.88 4.39 1.61
C SER A 70 -12.19 3.14 1.07
N LEU A 71 -10.86 3.20 0.89
CA LEU A 71 -10.06 2.01 0.50
C LEU A 71 -10.20 0.88 1.50
N LYS A 72 -10.24 1.18 2.80
CA LYS A 72 -10.48 0.18 3.85
C LYS A 72 -11.78 -0.58 3.61
N HIS A 73 -12.85 0.13 3.26
CA HIS A 73 -14.13 -0.50 2.96
C HIS A 73 -14.12 -1.24 1.61
N CYS A 74 -13.49 -0.68 0.58
CA CYS A 74 -13.33 -1.35 -0.71
C CYS A 74 -12.57 -2.67 -0.59
N PHE A 75 -11.53 -2.70 0.25
CA PHE A 75 -10.65 -3.85 0.37
C PHE A 75 -11.33 -5.02 1.08
N THR A 76 -12.37 -4.81 1.89
CA THR A 76 -13.11 -5.94 2.50
C THR A 76 -13.74 -6.85 1.44
N ASP A 77 -14.17 -6.28 0.31
CA ASP A 77 -14.74 -7.00 -0.83
C ASP A 77 -13.67 -7.71 -1.69
N LEU A 78 -12.38 -7.53 -1.37
CA LEU A 78 -11.24 -8.07 -2.10
C LEU A 78 -10.48 -9.17 -1.33
N SER A 79 -11.03 -9.62 -0.20
CA SER A 79 -10.40 -10.61 0.71
C SER A 79 -8.94 -10.23 1.03
N PRO A 80 -8.72 -9.10 1.71
CA PRO A 80 -7.42 -8.46 1.76
C PRO A 80 -6.43 -9.27 2.56
N GLN A 81 -5.16 -9.20 2.16
CA GLN A 81 -4.04 -9.68 2.96
C GLN A 81 -3.21 -8.51 3.48
N THR A 82 -2.56 -8.72 4.61
CA THR A 82 -1.64 -7.76 5.22
C THR A 82 -0.23 -8.31 5.21
N LEU A 83 0.73 -7.46 4.88
CA LEU A 83 2.16 -7.76 5.08
C LEU A 83 2.65 -6.96 6.27
N ASP A 84 2.85 -7.61 7.41
CA ASP A 84 3.39 -6.94 8.60
C ASP A 84 4.88 -6.59 8.41
N ILE A 85 5.21 -5.34 8.70
CA ILE A 85 6.57 -4.82 8.64
C ILE A 85 6.85 -4.12 9.96
N GLN A 86 7.80 -4.68 10.70
CA GLN A 86 8.39 -4.05 11.88
C GLN A 86 9.67 -3.37 11.42
N ASN A 87 9.72 -2.04 11.48
CA ASN A 87 10.94 -1.33 11.15
C ASN A 87 11.04 -0.06 11.99
N ALA A 88 12.04 -0.05 12.88
CA ALA A 88 12.30 1.04 13.82
C ALA A 88 12.75 2.34 13.12
N HIS A 89 13.23 2.27 11.88
CA HIS A 89 13.64 3.42 11.07
C HIS A 89 12.56 3.89 10.08
N LEU A 90 11.57 3.05 9.76
CA LEU A 90 10.41 3.43 8.95
C LEU A 90 9.36 4.10 9.82
N THR A 91 9.68 5.26 10.36
CA THR A 91 8.65 6.21 10.74
C THR A 91 8.12 6.75 9.42
N TYR A 92 7.02 6.18 8.93
CA TYR A 92 6.29 6.72 7.78
C TYR A 92 5.72 8.07 8.19
N HIS A 93 6.57 9.10 8.18
CA HIS A 93 6.15 10.48 8.09
C HIS A 93 5.71 10.66 6.65
N SER A 94 4.46 10.31 6.38
CA SER A 94 3.74 10.92 5.26
C SER A 94 3.99 12.42 5.42
N LEU A 95 4.74 13.01 4.50
CA LEU A 95 5.11 14.42 4.52
C LEU A 95 3.82 15.21 4.29
N ASN A 96 3.04 15.39 5.35
CA ASN A 96 1.71 16.01 5.33
C ASN A 96 1.80 17.52 5.51
N SER A 97 2.98 18.03 5.85
CA SER A 97 3.23 19.44 6.14
C SER A 97 4.60 19.89 5.61
N PHE A 98 4.71 21.19 5.32
CA PHE A 98 5.99 21.81 4.93
C PHE A 98 7.08 21.67 5.99
N GLU A 99 6.71 21.57 7.26
CA GLU A 99 7.64 21.39 8.38
C GLU A 99 8.28 20.00 8.33
N GLU A 100 7.50 18.94 8.09
CA GLU A 100 8.02 17.58 7.93
C GLU A 100 8.96 17.46 6.73
N VAL A 101 8.69 18.16 5.62
CA VAL A 101 9.57 18.20 4.44
C VAL A 101 10.93 18.83 4.82
N HIS A 102 10.91 19.91 5.60
CA HIS A 102 12.11 20.62 5.99
C HIS A 102 13.00 19.81 6.95
N ASP A 103 12.38 19.05 7.86
CA ASP A 103 13.10 18.15 8.77
C ASP A 103 13.70 16.93 8.04
N TYR A 104 12.98 16.36 7.06
CA TYR A 104 13.51 15.31 6.20
C TYR A 104 14.68 15.79 5.34
N GLN A 105 14.62 17.01 4.79
CA GLN A 105 15.74 17.59 4.04
C GLN A 105 17.01 17.72 4.90
N LYS A 106 16.88 18.13 6.17
CA LYS A 106 18.02 18.24 7.08
C LYS A 106 18.64 16.90 7.44
N SER A 107 17.86 15.83 7.49
CA SER A 107 18.38 14.49 7.81
C SER A 107 19.14 13.83 6.65
N LEU A 108 18.92 14.29 5.41
CA LEU A 108 19.68 13.85 4.23
C LEU A 108 21.05 14.53 4.09
N ASP A 109 21.22 15.72 4.68
CA ASP A 109 22.45 16.53 4.62
C ASP A 109 23.44 16.24 5.79
N SER A 110 23.12 15.27 6.66
CA SER A 110 23.94 14.86 7.83
C SER A 110 24.65 13.54 7.62
#